data_AF-A0A7V6E9G7-F1
#
_entry.id   AF-A0A7V6E9G7-F1
#
_cell.length_a   1.000
_cell.length_b   1.000
_cell.length_c   1.000
_cell.angle_alpha   90.00
_cell.angle_beta   90.00
_cell.angle_gamma   90.00
#
_symmetry.space_group_name_H-M   'P 1'
#
loop_
_entity.id
_entity.type
_entity.pdbx_description
1 polymer ?
#
loop_
_entity_poly.entity_id
_entity_poly.type
_entity_poly.pdbx_seq_one_letter_code
_entity_poly.pdbx_strand_id
1 'polypeptide(L)'
;RVAGGLLLLVFAIHDLLFAKPERRKTDTTDLGVVPIGIPLLVGPAVLTSLLLSIQQHGAIITVLAFALNLLLAFFAFYFANLVTKVLGAGGARGVGKVASLLLAALAVMMIRSGIQQMFAGKNL
;
A
#
# COMPACT_ATOMS: atom_id res chain seq x y z
N ARG A 1 -13.48 -6.56 4.26
CA ARG A 1 -12.47 -6.28 5.31
C ARG A 1 -11.50 -7.44 5.52
N VAL A 2 -11.97 -8.67 5.79
CA VAL A 2 -11.08 -9.85 6.02
C VAL A 2 -10.22 -10.21 4.80
N ALA A 3 -10.80 -10.33 3.60
CA ALA A 3 -10.05 -10.66 2.38
C ALA A 3 -8.94 -9.64 2.05
N GLY A 4 -9.25 -8.34 2.18
CA GLY A 4 -8.25 -7.27 2.04
C GLY A 4 -7.12 -7.43 3.05
N GLY A 5 -7.45 -7.66 4.32
CA GLY A 5 -6.44 -7.92 5.36
C GLY A 5 -5.56 -9.13 5.06
N LEU A 6 -6.11 -10.24 4.56
CA LEU A 6 -5.32 -11.41 4.14
C LEU A 6 -4.34 -11.08 3.01
N LEU A 7 -4.79 -10.35 1.98
CA LEU A 7 -3.91 -9.92 0.89
C LEU A 7 -2.75 -9.06 1.43
N LEU A 8 -3.05 -8.09 2.29
CA LEU A 8 -2.02 -7.23 2.89
C LEU A 8 -1.03 -8.01 3.76
N LEU A 9 -1.50 -9.02 4.48
CA LEU A 9 -0.64 -9.89 5.28
C LEU A 9 0.33 -10.67 4.40
N VAL A 10 -0.17 -11.25 3.30
CA VAL A 10 0.66 -11.98 2.32
C VAL A 10 1.69 -11.05 1.70
N PHE A 11 1.31 -9.84 1.28
CA PHE A 11 2.24 -8.86 0.73
C PHE A 11 3.31 -8.44 1.74
N ALA A 12 2.91 -8.15 2.99
CA ALA A 12 3.84 -7.75 4.03
C ALA A 12 4.86 -8.86 4.35
N ILE A 13 4.40 -10.10 4.48
CA ILE A 13 5.28 -11.26 4.71
C ILE A 13 6.21 -11.46 3.51
N HIS A 14 5.67 -11.41 2.29
CA HIS A 14 6.45 -11.56 1.08
C HIS A 14 7.55 -10.50 0.99
N ASP A 15 7.22 -9.24 1.26
CA ASP A 15 8.17 -8.13 1.23
C ASP A 15 9.23 -8.25 2.34
N LEU A 16 8.84 -8.63 3.56
CA LEU A 16 9.80 -8.86 4.66
C LEU A 16 10.81 -9.97 4.38
N LEU A 17 10.37 -11.05 3.73
CA LEU A 17 11.17 -12.26 3.51
C LEU A 17 11.93 -12.23 2.17
N PHE A 18 11.35 -11.64 1.13
CA PHE A 18 11.83 -11.77 -0.26
C PHE A 18 12.20 -10.44 -0.91
N ALA A 19 12.11 -9.28 -0.23
CA ALA A 19 12.61 -8.02 -0.78
C ALA A 19 14.14 -8.06 -0.99
N LYS A 20 14.55 -8.63 -2.11
CA LYS A 20 15.90 -8.50 -2.65
C LYS A 20 15.97 -7.17 -3.40
N PRO A 21 17.11 -6.46 -3.32
CA PRO A 21 17.31 -5.27 -4.12
C PRO A 21 17.36 -5.72 -5.58
N GLU A 22 16.26 -5.55 -6.32
CA GLU A 22 16.35 -5.44 -7.76
C GLU A 22 17.22 -4.20 -8.02
N ARG A 23 18.52 -4.43 -8.19
CA ARG A 23 19.37 -3.52 -8.93
C ARG A 23 18.75 -3.48 -10.32
N ARG A 24 17.86 -2.52 -10.51
CA ARG A 24 17.40 -2.06 -11.81
C ARG A 24 18.64 -1.52 -12.53
N LYS A 25 19.45 -2.42 -13.08
CA LYS A 25 20.19 -2.13 -14.30
C LYS A 25 19.11 -1.99 -15.36
N THR A 26 18.65 -0.76 -15.53
CA THR A 26 17.96 -0.34 -16.75
C THR A 26 18.94 -0.54 -17.90
N ASP A 27 18.96 -1.74 -18.49
CA ASP A 27 19.23 -1.84 -19.91
C ASP A 27 17.98 -1.26 -20.58
N THR A 28 18.15 -0.05 -21.12
CA THR A 28 17.11 0.90 -21.53
C THR A 28 16.36 0.52 -22.81
N THR A 29 16.24 -0.78 -23.14
CA THR A 29 15.78 -1.18 -24.47
C THR A 29 14.39 -1.81 -24.50
N ASP A 30 13.79 -2.16 -23.36
CA ASP A 30 12.42 -2.73 -23.31
C ASP A 30 11.49 -2.00 -22.32
N LEU A 31 11.54 -0.66 -22.32
CA LEU A 31 10.51 0.19 -21.69
C LEU A 31 9.22 0.18 -22.54
N GLY A 32 8.68 -0.99 -22.79
CA GLY A 32 7.49 -1.21 -23.59
C GLY A 32 6.41 -2.00 -22.86
N VAL A 33 5.98 -1.59 -21.66
CA VAL A 33 4.65 -1.96 -21.12
C VAL A 33 4.12 -0.87 -20.17
N VAL A 34 3.23 -0.04 -20.69
CA VAL A 34 2.28 0.81 -19.94
C VAL A 34 1.25 -0.10 -19.22
N PRO A 35 0.47 0.32 -18.20
CA PRO A 35 0.77 0.94 -16.93
C PRO A 35 0.39 -0.04 -15.79
N ILE A 36 1.22 -1.02 -15.42
CA ILE A 36 0.92 -1.85 -14.22
C ILE A 36 1.25 -1.08 -12.92
N GLY A 37 2.08 -0.05 -13.02
CA GLY A 37 2.44 0.81 -11.88
C GLY A 37 1.26 1.60 -11.32
N ILE A 38 0.34 2.08 -12.16
CA ILE A 38 -0.82 2.89 -11.70
C ILE A 38 -1.83 2.02 -10.92
N PRO A 39 -2.24 0.82 -11.40
CA PRO A 39 -3.00 -0.15 -10.61
C PRO A 39 -2.30 -0.59 -9.32
N LEU A 40 -0.97 -0.75 -9.32
CA LEU A 40 -0.19 -1.08 -8.12
C LEU A 40 -0.15 0.07 -7.10
N LEU A 41 -0.04 1.32 -7.58
CA LEU A 41 -0.05 2.52 -6.74
C LEU A 41 -1.40 2.68 -6.04
N VAL A 42 -2.50 2.34 -6.73
CA VAL A 42 -3.84 2.14 -6.15
C VAL A 42 -4.04 0.68 -5.75
N GLY A 43 -3.03 0.07 -5.12
CA GLY A 43 -3.01 -1.35 -4.82
C GLY A 43 -4.20 -1.85 -3.98
N PRO A 44 -4.29 -3.16 -3.73
CA PRO A 44 -5.43 -3.78 -3.03
C PRO A 44 -5.71 -3.17 -1.64
N ALA A 45 -4.66 -2.64 -0.98
CA ALA A 45 -4.78 -1.86 0.26
C ALA A 45 -5.62 -0.60 0.08
N VAL A 46 -5.29 0.19 -0.95
CA VAL A 46 -5.91 1.47 -1.26
C VAL A 46 -7.35 1.24 -1.70
N LEU A 47 -7.58 0.27 -2.59
CA LEU A 47 -8.93 -0.16 -3.00
C LEU A 47 -9.81 -0.52 -1.80
N THR A 48 -9.31 -1.34 -0.89
CA THR A 48 -10.09 -1.75 0.29
C THR A 48 -10.34 -0.57 1.23
N SER A 49 -9.36 0.33 1.37
CA SER A 49 -9.48 1.54 2.21
C SER A 49 -10.48 2.54 1.65
N LEU A 50 -10.50 2.71 0.33
CA LEU A 50 -11.48 3.54 -0.36
C LEU A 50 -12.89 3.00 -0.20
N LEU A 51 -13.08 1.69 -0.41
CA LEU A 51 -14.39 1.06 -0.22
C LEU A 51 -14.92 1.26 1.20
N LEU A 52 -14.04 1.08 2.19
CA LEU A 52 -14.37 1.29 3.60
C LEU A 52 -14.67 2.77 3.91
N SER A 53 -13.88 3.68 3.37
CA SER A 53 -14.05 5.12 3.57
C SER A 53 -15.38 5.60 2.97
N ILE A 54 -15.74 5.13 1.77
CA ILE A 54 -17.02 5.45 1.12
C ILE A 54 -18.19 5.00 1.99
N GLN A 55 -18.13 3.80 2.56
CA GLN A 55 -19.18 3.29 3.46
C GLN A 55 -19.32 4.10 4.76
N GLN A 56 -18.24 4.72 5.25
CA GLN A 56 -18.24 5.43 6.52
C GLN A 56 -18.49 6.94 6.39
N HIS A 57 -17.99 7.57 5.32
CA HIS A 57 -17.93 9.03 5.19
C HIS A 57 -18.59 9.57 3.91
N GLY A 58 -19.05 8.70 3.01
CA GLY A 58 -19.66 9.09 1.74
C GLY A 58 -18.64 9.42 0.63
N ALA A 59 -19.11 9.38 -0.62
CA ALA A 59 -18.23 9.39 -1.79
C ALA A 59 -17.42 10.69 -1.98
N ILE A 60 -18.01 11.86 -1.70
CA ILE A 60 -17.37 13.17 -1.96
C ILE A 60 -16.14 13.36 -1.07
N ILE A 61 -16.27 13.05 0.23
CA ILE A 61 -15.17 13.18 1.20
C ILE A 61 -14.06 12.18 0.86
N THR A 62 -14.40 10.95 0.50
CA THR A 62 -13.40 9.95 0.12
C THR A 62 -12.63 10.35 -1.13
N VAL A 63 -13.28 10.90 -2.16
CA VAL A 63 -12.61 11.33 -3.39
C VAL A 63 -11.64 12.48 -3.11
N LEU A 64 -12.02 13.46 -2.30
CA LEU A 64 -11.12 14.55 -1.89
C LEU A 64 -9.92 14.04 -1.09
N ALA A 65 -10.15 13.16 -0.12
CA ALA A 65 -9.08 12.55 0.67
C ALA A 65 -8.11 11.73 -0.21
N PHE A 66 -8.65 10.99 -1.18
CA PHE A 66 -7.85 10.23 -2.13
C PHE A 66 -7.03 11.13 -3.06
N ALA A 67 -7.61 12.21 -3.58
CA ALA A 67 -6.90 13.18 -4.41
C ALA A 67 -5.73 13.82 -3.65
N LEU A 68 -5.92 14.19 -2.38
CA LEU A 68 -4.85 14.68 -1.52
C LEU A 68 -3.77 13.61 -1.27
N ASN A 69 -4.16 12.35 -1.08
CA ASN A 69 -3.21 11.24 -0.94
C ASN A 69 -2.34 11.06 -2.19
N LEU A 70 -2.94 11.13 -3.39
CA LEU A 70 -2.19 11.09 -4.64
C LEU A 70 -1.22 12.25 -4.77
N LEU A 71 -1.64 13.45 -4.36
CA LEU A 71 -0.79 14.63 -4.41
C LEU A 71 0.42 14.49 -3.47
N LEU A 72 0.23 13.91 -2.27
CA LEU A 72 1.33 13.57 -1.36
C LEU A 72 2.28 12.51 -1.97
N ALA A 73 1.73 11.46 -2.59
CA ALA A 73 2.51 10.44 -3.26
C ALA A 73 3.32 11.03 -4.44
N PHE A 74 2.72 11.96 -5.19
CA PHE A 74 3.40 12.68 -6.27
C PHE A 74 4.61 13.45 -5.76
N PHE A 75 4.46 14.22 -4.67
CA PHE A 75 5.60 14.91 -4.06
C PHE A 75 6.66 13.95 -3.54
N ALA A 76 6.26 12.83 -2.90
CA ALA A 76 7.19 11.82 -2.43
C ALA A 76 8.03 11.23 -3.58
N PHE A 77 7.40 10.96 -4.73
CA PHE A 77 8.12 10.51 -5.94
C PHE A 77 8.96 11.60 -6.58
N TYR A 78 8.48 12.84 -6.61
CA TYR A 78 9.24 13.98 -7.14
C TYR A 78 10.55 14.18 -6.38
N PHE A 79 10.52 14.03 -5.04
CA PHE A 79 11.71 14.10 -4.20
C PHE A 79 12.44 12.76 -4.02
N ALA A 80 12.03 11.69 -4.71
CA ALA A 80 12.60 10.36 -4.50
C ALA A 80 14.12 10.31 -4.75
N ASN A 81 14.65 11.07 -5.70
CA ASN A 81 16.08 11.17 -5.94
C ASN A 81 16.83 11.78 -4.75
N LEU A 82 16.27 12.82 -4.13
CA LEU A 82 16.86 13.45 -2.95
C LEU A 82 16.78 12.52 -1.74
N VAL A 83 15.62 11.90 -1.52
CA VAL A 83 15.37 10.91 -0.47
C VAL A 83 16.34 9.73 -0.60
N THR A 84 16.52 9.20 -1.81
CA THR A 84 17.43 8.07 -2.06
C THR A 84 18.89 8.45 -1.80
N LYS A 85 19.30 9.68 -2.13
CA LYS A 85 20.66 10.17 -1.87
C LYS A 85 20.95 10.34 -0.37
N VAL A 86 19.94 10.73 0.42
CA VAL A 86 20.07 10.91 1.87
C VAL A 86 20.03 9.57 2.61
N LEU A 87 19.08 8.69 2.28
CA LEU A 87 18.91 7.39 2.93
C LEU A 87 19.94 6.33 2.49
N GLY A 88 20.45 6.46 1.26
CA GLY A 88 21.30 5.45 0.64
C GLY A 88 20.60 4.10 0.47
N ALA A 89 21.34 3.11 -0.05
CA ALA A 89 20.80 1.77 -0.30
C ALA A 89 20.46 0.99 0.98
N GLY A 90 21.08 1.32 2.12
CA GLY A 90 20.80 0.71 3.42
C GLY A 90 19.55 1.29 4.08
N GLY A 91 19.44 2.63 4.14
CA GLY A 91 18.29 3.32 4.73
C GLY A 91 17.02 3.08 3.93
N ALA A 92 17.08 3.06 2.59
CA ALA A 92 15.93 2.72 1.76
C ALA A 92 15.39 1.31 2.06
N ARG A 93 16.28 0.33 2.31
CA ARG A 93 15.89 -1.02 2.73
C ARG A 93 15.27 -1.03 4.13
N GLY A 94 15.82 -0.26 5.06
CA GLY A 94 15.25 -0.11 6.41
C GLY A 94 13.83 0.45 6.38
N VAL A 95 13.62 1.54 5.65
CA VAL A 95 12.30 2.17 5.48
C VAL A 95 11.32 1.23 4.80
N GLY A 96 11.76 0.51 3.75
CA GLY A 96 10.95 -0.53 3.11
C GLY A 96 10.45 -1.56 4.12
N LYS A 97 11.35 -2.13 4.93
CA LYS A 97 10.97 -3.09 5.98
C LYS A 97 10.00 -2.53 7.01
N VAL A 98 10.19 -1.27 7.42
CA VAL A 98 9.25 -0.61 8.36
C VAL A 98 7.88 -0.46 7.70
N ALA A 99 7.79 -0.10 6.43
CA ALA A 99 6.53 -0.04 5.70
C ALA A 99 5.86 -1.42 5.62
N SER A 100 6.61 -2.50 5.39
CA SER A 100 6.09 -3.87 5.40
C SER A 100 5.54 -4.25 6.78
N LEU A 101 6.23 -3.87 7.87
CA LEU A 101 5.74 -4.10 9.24
C LEU A 101 4.44 -3.34 9.53
N LEU A 102 4.34 -2.08 9.08
CA LEU A 102 3.10 -1.31 9.18
C LEU A 102 1.97 -1.95 8.39
N LEU A 103 2.25 -2.46 7.18
CA LEU A 103 1.28 -3.16 6.36
C LEU A 103 0.77 -4.44 7.04
N ALA A 104 1.66 -5.20 7.69
CA ALA A 104 1.28 -6.36 8.51
C ALA A 104 0.37 -5.96 9.69
N ALA A 105 0.66 -4.85 10.37
CA ALA A 105 -0.18 -4.35 11.46
C ALA A 105 -1.58 -3.95 10.95
N LEU A 106 -1.66 -3.25 9.82
CA LEU A 106 -2.93 -2.90 9.17
C LEU A 106 -3.72 -4.15 8.75
N ALA A 107 -3.02 -5.15 8.22
CA ALA A 107 -3.61 -6.43 7.85
C ALA A 107 -4.31 -7.11 9.04
N VAL A 108 -3.60 -7.24 10.16
CA VAL A 108 -4.14 -7.84 11.40
C VAL A 108 -5.32 -7.03 11.93
N MET A 109 -5.23 -5.69 11.91
CA MET A 109 -6.34 -4.81 12.32
C MET A 109 -7.60 -5.04 11.46
N MET A 110 -7.44 -5.14 10.14
CA MET A 110 -8.56 -5.36 9.21
C MET A 110 -9.18 -6.75 9.36
N ILE A 111 -8.35 -7.78 9.59
CA ILE A 111 -8.80 -9.15 9.86
C ILE A 111 -9.59 -9.16 11.18
N ARG A 112 -9.02 -8.62 12.26
CA ARG A 112 -9.68 -8.52 13.57
C ARG A 112 -11.02 -7.80 13.47
N SER A 113 -11.07 -6.63 12.83
CA SER A 113 -12.30 -5.86 12.66
C SER A 113 -13.36 -6.61 11.85
N GLY A 114 -12.93 -7.33 10.80
CA GLY A 114 -13.83 -8.15 9.98
C GLY A 114 -14.39 -9.36 10.72
N ILE A 115 -13.56 -10.06 11.50
CA ILE A 115 -13.98 -11.18 12.34
C ILE A 115 -14.94 -10.71 13.43
N GLN A 116 -14.64 -9.59 14.10
CA GLN A 116 -15.53 -8.99 15.09
C GLN A 116 -16.91 -8.64 14.50
N GLN A 117 -16.96 -8.13 13.26
CA GLN A 117 -18.24 -7.89 12.58
C GLN A 117 -19.01 -9.18 12.27
N MET A 118 -18.30 -10.27 11.94
CA MET A 118 -18.93 -11.56 11.68
C MET A 118 -19.58 -12.14 12.95
N PHE A 119 -18.89 -12.05 14.09
CA PHE A 119 -19.42 -12.51 15.38
C PHE A 119 -20.41 -11.54 16.03
N ALA A 120 -20.27 -10.24 15.77
CA ALA A 120 -21.25 -9.22 16.17
C ALA A 120 -22.50 -9.23 15.26
N GLY A 121 -22.50 -10.03 14.19
CA GLY A 121 -23.65 -10.34 13.35
C GLY A 121 -24.70 -11.18 14.07
N LYS A 122 -25.30 -10.63 15.13
CA LYS A 122 -26.67 -10.93 15.54
C LYS A 122 -27.59 -9.92 14.84
N ASN A 123 -28.45 -10.47 13.98
CA ASN A 123 -29.73 -9.92 13.51
C ASN A 123 -29.69 -8.65 12.64
N LEU A 124 -29.61 -8.86 11.33
CA LEU A 124 -30.40 -8.13 10.34
C LEU A 124 -31.01 -9.17 9.39
#